data_AF-A0A350T742-F1
#
_entry.id   AF-A0A350T742-F1
#
_cell.length_a   1.000
_cell.length_b   1.000
_cell.length_c   1.000
_cell.angle_alpha   90.00
_cell.angle_beta   90.00
_cell.angle_gamma   90.00
#
_symmetry.space_group_name_H-M   'P 1'
#
loop_
_entity.id
_entity.type
_entity.pdbx_description
1 polymer ?
#
loop_
_entity_poly.entity_id
_entity_poly.type
_entity_poly.pdbx_seq_one_letter_code
_entity_poly.pdbx_strand_id
1 'polypeptide(L)' 'MTAAAAGLEGLVVAQTQLSSVNGTEGILTYRGYNINDLAGNVRFEEV' A
#
# COMPACT_ATOMS: atom_id res chain seq x y z
N MET A 1 -0.18 23.35 -20.94
CA MET A 1 -1.19 22.31 -21.23
C MET A 1 -0.72 21.07 -20.50
N THR A 2 -1.28 20.79 -19.32
CA THR A 2 -0.87 19.64 -18.50
C THR A 2 -1.36 18.38 -19.20
N ALA A 3 -0.45 17.67 -19.87
CA ALA A 3 -0.72 16.33 -20.35
C ALA A 3 -1.23 15.52 -19.15
N ALA A 4 -2.42 14.95 -19.25
CA ALA A 4 -2.88 13.98 -18.27
C ALA A 4 -1.78 12.92 -18.16
N ALA A 5 -1.21 12.75 -16.97
CA ALA A 5 -0.20 11.72 -16.75
C ALA A 5 -0.80 10.40 -17.25
N ALA A 6 -0.12 9.75 -18.20
CA ALA A 6 -0.62 8.52 -18.78
C ALA A 6 -0.87 7.52 -17.64
N GLY A 7 -2.12 7.06 -17.49
CA GLY A 7 -2.48 6.13 -16.42
C GLY A 7 -2.49 6.71 -14.99
N LEU A 8 -2.53 8.03 -14.81
CA LEU A 8 -2.55 8.70 -13.49
C LEU A 8 -1.29 8.48 -12.64
N GLU A 9 -0.17 8.20 -13.29
CA GLU A 9 1.11 8.01 -12.62
C GLU A 9 1.49 9.26 -11.80
N GLY A 10 1.81 9.05 -10.52
CA GLY A 10 2.21 10.13 -9.59
C GLY A 10 1.06 11.03 -9.09
N LEU A 11 -0.19 10.78 -9.50
CA LEU A 11 -1.34 11.55 -9.04
C LEU A 11 -2.01 10.90 -7.83
N VAL A 12 -2.10 11.64 -6.71
CA VAL A 12 -2.85 11.21 -5.52
C VAL A 12 -4.34 11.42 -5.78
N VAL A 13 -5.06 10.33 -6.05
CA VAL A 13 -6.51 10.35 -6.34
C VAL A 13 -7.39 10.23 -5.10
N ALA A 14 -6.88 9.61 -4.03
CA ALA A 14 -7.59 9.40 -2.78
C ALA A 14 -6.62 9.13 -1.63
N GLN A 15 -7.07 9.40 -0.40
CA GLN A 15 -6.38 8.97 0.82
C GLN A 15 -6.96 7.62 1.28
N THR A 16 -6.11 6.73 1.79
CA THR A 16 -6.52 5.43 2.32
C THR A 16 -5.82 5.13 3.64
N GLN A 17 -6.52 4.40 4.51
CA GLN A 17 -5.97 3.84 5.76
C GLN A 17 -5.81 2.32 5.67
N LEU A 18 -6.09 1.72 4.51
CA LEU A 18 -6.10 0.26 4.33
C LEU A 18 -4.69 -0.31 4.26
N SER A 19 -3.84 0.27 3.43
CA SER A 19 -2.48 -0.22 3.21
C SER A 19 -1.53 0.91 2.81
N SER A 20 -0.25 0.67 3.03
CA SER A 20 0.83 1.54 2.59
C SER A 20 1.97 0.71 1.99
N VAL A 21 2.57 1.21 0.92
CA VAL A 21 3.69 0.59 0.22
C VAL A 21 4.85 1.57 0.20
N ASN A 22 5.96 1.20 0.83
CA ASN A 22 7.23 1.89 0.66
C ASN A 22 8.14 1.05 -0.24
N GLY A 23 8.19 1.39 -1.52
CA GLY A 23 9.00 0.69 -2.52
C GLY A 23 10.51 0.89 -2.34
N THR A 24 10.94 1.96 -1.67
CA THR A 24 12.37 2.23 -1.43
C THR A 24 12.93 1.33 -0.33
N GLU A 25 12.13 1.10 0.72
CA GLU A 25 12.52 0.25 1.85
C GLU A 25 12.01 -1.20 1.70
N GLY A 26 11.21 -1.49 0.68
CA GLY A 26 10.62 -2.82 0.47
C GLY A 26 9.56 -3.19 1.51
N ILE A 27 8.87 -2.20 2.09
CA ILE A 27 7.90 -2.40 3.17
C ILE A 27 6.48 -2.34 2.62
N LEU A 28 5.67 -3.34 2.97
CA LEU A 28 4.23 -3.36 2.77
C LEU A 28 3.53 -3.48 4.12
N THR A 29 2.58 -2.59 4.36
CA THR A 29 1.85 -2.49 5.62
C THR A 29 0.35 -2.59 5.40
N TYR A 30 -0.35 -3.42 6.18
CA TYR A 30 -1.81 -3.50 6.25
C TYR A 30 -2.32 -2.93 7.57
N ARG A 31 -3.14 -1.88 7.52
CA ARG A 31 -3.69 -1.17 8.69
C ARG A 31 -2.68 -0.85 9.79
N GLY A 32 -1.42 -0.58 9.42
CA GLY A 32 -0.33 -0.30 10.36
C GLY A 32 0.56 -1.49 10.73
N TYR A 33 0.20 -2.72 10.35
CA TYR A 33 1.00 -3.93 10.59
C TYR A 33 1.85 -4.30 9.37
N ASN A 34 3.12 -4.63 9.59
CA ASN A 34 3.99 -5.09 8.52
C ASN A 34 3.51 -6.45 8.01
N ILE A 35 3.48 -6.65 6.70
CA ILE A 35 3.06 -7.93 6.12
C ILE A 35 3.91 -9.10 6.60
N ASN A 36 5.19 -8.88 6.92
CA ASN A 36 6.08 -9.91 7.46
C ASN A 36 5.67 -10.35 8.88
N ASP A 37 5.03 -9.47 9.65
CA ASP A 37 4.51 -9.81 10.98
C ASP A 37 3.21 -10.59 10.89
N LEU A 38 2.41 -10.33 9.85
CA LEU A 38 1.15 -11.03 9.60
C LEU A 38 1.39 -12.41 8.94
N ALA A 39 2.31 -12.47 7.98
CA ALA A 39 2.58 -13.66 7.20
C ALA A 39 3.13 -14.80 8.09
N GLY A 40 2.34 -15.86 8.21
CA GLY A 40 2.70 -17.06 9.00
C GLY A 40 2.30 -17.01 10.47
N ASN A 41 1.86 -15.86 10.98
CA ASN A 41 1.38 -15.71 12.37
C ASN A 41 -0.15 -15.60 12.47
N VAL A 42 -0.82 -15.15 11.40
CA VAL A 42 -2.28 -14.99 11.37
C VAL A 42 -2.89 -15.70 10.16
N ARG A 43 -4.16 -16.10 10.29
CA ARG A 43 -4.93 -16.69 9.18
C ARG A 43 -5.44 -15.59 8.26
N PHE A 44 -5.78 -15.98 7.03
CA PHE A 44 -6.29 -15.04 6.02
C PHE A 44 -7.54 -14.29 6.49
N GLU A 45 -8.42 -14.95 7.24
CA GLU A 45 -9.65 -14.35 7.77
C GLU A 45 -9.40 -13.28 8.84
N GLU A 46 -8.19 -13.20 9.39
CA GLU A 46 -7.80 -12.27 10.45
C GLU A 46 -7.02 -11.06 9.92
N VAL A 47 -6.68 -11.04 8.62
CA VAL A 47 -5.96 -9.95 7.92
C VAL A 47 -6.94 -9.03 7.20
#